data_AF-A0A7K4KJD5-F1
#
_entry.id   AF-A0A7K4KJD5-F1
#
_cell.length_a   1.000
_cell.length_b   1.000
_cell.length_c   1.000
_cell.angle_alpha   90.00
_cell.angle_beta   90.00
_cell.angle_gamma   90.00
#
_symmetry.space_group_name_H-M   'P 1'
#
loop_
_entity.id
_entity.type
_entity.pdbx_description
1 polymer ?
#
loop_
_entity_poly.entity_id
_entity_poly.type
_entity_poly.pdbx_seq_one_letter_code
_entity_poly.pdbx_strand_id
1 'polypeptide(L)'
;QYALVRDVVAAQRRHRMHEQQFLQPPLLVLSNLGQPHMHVKLTATVLQNMFPSINVHQVPAVSPRCPHDVPTMSSRCPRTQVNLNSVKRCLLVNYDADSQLLDLRHYSIKVVPVGVSRGLKKLLQEKFPNMGRLEDISELL
;
A
#
# COMPACT_ATOMS: atom_id res chain seq x y z
N GLN A 1 21.89 3.29 -11.94
CA GLN A 1 22.44 2.17 -11.14
C GLN A 1 21.40 1.07 -11.05
N TYR A 2 21.81 -0.20 -11.09
CA TYR A 2 20.89 -1.34 -11.02
C TYR A 2 21.25 -2.19 -9.80
N ALA A 3 20.22 -2.72 -9.12
CA ALA A 3 20.39 -3.59 -7.97
C ALA A 3 19.47 -4.79 -8.11
N LEU A 4 20.03 -6.01 -8.00
CA LEU A 4 19.24 -7.24 -7.99
C LEU A 4 18.55 -7.40 -6.64
N VAL A 5 17.32 -7.92 -6.65
CA VAL A 5 16.58 -8.23 -5.42
C VAL A 5 17.38 -9.17 -4.52
N ARG A 6 18.12 -10.14 -5.11
CA ARG A 6 18.96 -11.08 -4.36
C ARG A 6 20.06 -10.37 -3.58
N ASP A 7 20.74 -9.42 -4.20
CA ASP A 7 21.83 -8.67 -3.57
C ASP A 7 21.30 -7.71 -2.50
N VAL A 8 20.15 -7.08 -2.74
CA VAL A 8 19.49 -6.21 -1.76
C VAL A 8 19.03 -7.00 -0.53
N VAL A 9 18.45 -8.18 -0.72
CA VAL A 9 18.03 -9.06 0.37
C VAL A 9 19.25 -9.56 1.16
N ALA A 10 20.33 -9.93 0.47
CA ALA A 10 21.58 -10.37 1.10
C ALA A 10 22.26 -9.25 1.91
N ALA A 11 22.20 -8.00 1.42
CA ALA A 11 22.77 -6.84 2.10
C ALA A 11 21.95 -6.41 3.33
N GLN A 12 20.66 -6.74 3.39
CA GLN A 12 19.78 -6.36 4.50
C GLN A 12 19.91 -7.31 5.69
N ARG A 13 20.43 -6.80 6.82
CA ARG A 13 20.52 -7.54 8.11
C ARG A 13 19.18 -8.11 8.60
N ARG A 14 18.05 -7.51 8.22
CA ARG A 14 16.69 -7.96 8.57
C ARG A 14 15.74 -7.73 7.40
N HIS A 15 15.71 -8.67 6.46
CA HIS A 15 14.72 -8.62 5.39
C HIS A 15 13.35 -9.09 5.90
N ARG A 16 12.30 -8.34 5.57
CA ARG A 16 10.89 -8.72 5.78
C ARG A 16 10.14 -8.73 4.45
N MET A 17 10.75 -9.36 3.46
CA MET A 17 10.17 -9.53 2.12
C MET A 17 9.60 -10.95 2.02
N HIS A 18 8.29 -11.06 1.83
CA HIS A 18 7.59 -12.31 1.58
C HIS A 18 7.09 -12.33 0.13
N GLU A 19 7.26 -13.45 -0.58
CA GLU A 19 6.92 -13.54 -2.02
C GLU A 19 5.47 -13.14 -2.33
N GLN A 20 4.52 -13.54 -1.47
CA GLN A 20 3.10 -13.19 -1.64
C GLN A 20 2.82 -11.68 -1.60
N GLN A 21 3.71 -10.86 -1.03
CA GLN A 21 3.54 -9.40 -1.06
C GLN A 21 3.68 -8.86 -2.49
N PHE A 22 4.39 -9.57 -3.38
CA PHE A 22 4.60 -9.15 -4.77
C PHE A 22 3.37 -9.31 -5.67
N LEU A 23 2.40 -10.12 -5.24
CA LEU A 23 1.12 -10.31 -5.95
C LEU A 23 0.20 -9.09 -5.85
N GLN A 24 0.38 -8.26 -4.80
CA GLN A 24 -0.43 -7.07 -4.57
C GLN A 24 0.28 -5.83 -5.12
N PRO A 25 -0.42 -4.89 -5.78
CA PRO A 25 0.19 -3.67 -6.29
C PRO A 25 0.71 -2.79 -5.14
N PRO A 26 1.88 -2.13 -5.30
CA PRO A 26 2.42 -1.22 -4.30
C PRO A 26 1.72 0.16 -4.33
N LEU A 27 1.72 0.87 -3.20
CA LEU A 27 1.34 2.30 -3.20
C LEU A 27 2.45 3.11 -3.86
N LEU A 28 2.07 4.00 -4.78
CA LEU A 28 2.99 4.97 -5.35
C LEU A 28 3.08 6.21 -4.44
N VAL A 29 4.30 6.59 -4.05
CA VAL A 29 4.59 7.81 -3.32
C VAL A 29 5.56 8.63 -4.17
N LEU A 30 5.18 9.86 -4.48
CA LEU A 30 5.99 10.78 -5.28
C LEU A 30 6.56 11.86 -4.35
N SER A 31 7.89 12.01 -4.35
CA SER A 31 8.61 13.02 -3.58
C SER A 31 9.34 13.98 -4.52
N ASN A 32 9.20 15.28 -4.26
CA ASN A 32 9.84 16.37 -5.01
C ASN A 32 9.50 16.44 -6.53
N LEU A 33 8.39 15.82 -6.95
CA LEU A 33 7.90 15.87 -8.34
C LEU A 33 6.97 17.05 -8.64
N GLY A 34 6.83 18.00 -7.71
CA GLY A 34 6.00 19.20 -7.84
C GLY A 34 6.71 20.40 -8.50
N GLN A 35 7.94 20.22 -8.98
CA GLN A 35 8.72 21.28 -9.62
C GLN A 35 8.04 21.76 -10.93
N PRO A 36 8.15 23.05 -11.30
CA PRO A 36 7.45 23.63 -12.46
C PRO A 36 7.93 23.10 -13.82
N HIS A 37 8.95 22.25 -13.84
CA HIS A 37 9.50 21.63 -15.04
C HIS A 37 8.47 20.69 -15.70
N MET A 38 8.10 21.00 -16.95
CA MET A 38 7.08 20.26 -17.71
C MET A 38 7.37 18.75 -17.81
N HIS A 39 8.63 18.37 -18.01
CA HIS A 39 9.05 16.97 -18.13
C HIS A 39 8.84 16.18 -16.82
N VAL A 40 9.02 16.82 -15.66
CA VAL A 40 8.81 16.19 -14.34
C VAL A 40 7.32 15.92 -14.12
N LYS A 41 6.47 16.88 -14.49
CA LYS A 41 5.00 16.74 -14.40
C LYS A 41 4.46 15.64 -15.32
N LEU A 42 4.98 15.54 -16.54
CA LEU A 42 4.65 14.43 -17.45
C LEU A 42 5.06 13.09 -16.85
N THR A 43 6.27 13.00 -16.31
CA THR A 43 6.77 11.78 -15.67
C THR A 43 5.90 11.36 -14.49
N ALA A 44 5.54 12.30 -13.61
CA ALA A 44 4.61 12.06 -12.52
C ALA A 44 3.24 11.56 -13.02
N THR A 45 2.72 12.14 -14.10
CA THR A 45 1.43 11.77 -14.68
C THR A 45 1.45 10.36 -15.29
N VAL A 46 2.54 10.01 -15.99
CA VAL A 46 2.75 8.67 -16.53
C VAL A 46 2.80 7.64 -15.40
N LEU A 47 3.59 7.90 -14.36
CA LEU A 47 3.70 7.00 -13.20
C LEU A 47 2.36 6.87 -12.47
N GLN A 48 1.63 7.95 -12.25
CA GLN A 48 0.31 7.92 -11.59
C GLN A 48 -0.72 7.12 -12.40
N ASN A 49 -0.64 7.15 -13.73
CA ASN A 49 -1.57 6.42 -14.58
C ASN A 49 -1.21 4.93 -14.73
N MET A 50 0.03 4.54 -14.42
CA MET A 50 0.46 3.13 -14.42
C MET A 50 -0.02 2.37 -13.19
N PHE A 51 -0.28 3.06 -12.08
CA PHE A 51 -0.76 2.45 -10.85
C PHE A 51 -2.25 2.78 -10.63
N PRO A 52 -3.00 1.86 -10.01
CA PRO A 52 -4.38 2.14 -9.62
C PRO A 52 -4.46 3.36 -8.71
N SER A 53 -5.41 4.25 -9.00
CA SER A 53 -5.61 5.48 -8.23
C SER A 53 -6.13 5.18 -6.81
N ILE A 54 -5.56 5.83 -5.80
CA ILE A 54 -5.94 5.69 -4.39
C ILE A 54 -6.65 6.97 -3.92
N ASN A 55 -7.89 6.84 -3.47
CA ASN A 55 -8.63 7.93 -2.82
C ASN A 55 -8.50 7.78 -1.29
N VAL A 56 -7.70 8.63 -0.64
CA VAL A 56 -7.46 8.58 0.83
C VAL A 56 -8.72 8.93 1.63
N HIS A 57 -9.65 9.66 1.04
CA HIS A 57 -10.92 10.08 1.65
C HIS A 57 -12.11 9.18 1.34
N GLN A 58 -11.89 8.05 0.66
CA GLN A 58 -12.92 7.05 0.41
C GLN A 58 -12.38 5.67 0.80
N VAL A 59 -12.74 5.24 2.03
CA VAL A 59 -12.95 3.82 2.37
C VAL A 59 -13.72 3.19 1.20
N PRO A 60 -13.43 1.96 0.73
CA PRO A 60 -13.87 1.51 -0.60
C PRO A 60 -15.38 1.64 -0.75
N ALA A 61 -15.82 2.74 -1.37
CA ALA A 61 -17.16 2.86 -1.86
C ALA A 61 -17.19 1.96 -3.07
N VAL A 62 -17.84 0.80 -2.91
CA VAL A 62 -18.37 0.00 -4.02
C VAL A 62 -18.86 0.98 -5.07
N SER A 63 -18.13 1.11 -6.17
CA SER A 63 -18.61 1.89 -7.29
C SER A 63 -19.88 1.18 -7.75
N PRO A 64 -21.07 1.83 -7.74
CA PRO A 64 -22.25 1.20 -8.28
C PRO A 64 -21.94 0.86 -9.73
N ARG A 65 -22.22 -0.39 -10.11
CA ARG A 65 -22.15 -0.84 -11.49
C ARG A 65 -22.81 0.22 -12.36
N CYS A 66 -22.11 0.69 -13.40
CA CYS A 66 -22.75 1.49 -14.43
C CYS A 66 -23.93 0.68 -14.99
N PRO A 67 -25.17 1.16 -14.88
CA PRO A 67 -26.25 0.55 -15.65
C PRO A 67 -25.96 0.79 -17.13
N HIS A 68 -26.02 -0.29 -17.91
CA HIS A 68 -26.32 -0.28 -19.35
C HIS A 68 -27.37 0.83 -19.65
N ASP A 69 -27.28 1.71 -20.65
CA ASP A 69 -26.76 1.65 -22.01
C ASP A 69 -26.40 3.07 -22.49
N VAL A 70 -25.16 3.34 -22.92
CA VAL A 70 -24.85 4.48 -23.80
C VAL A 70 -23.72 4.07 -24.75
N PRO A 71 -23.92 4.15 -26.09
CA PRO A 71 -22.83 3.98 -27.04
C PRO A 71 -22.05 5.30 -27.09
N THR A 72 -20.96 5.39 -26.31
CA THR A 72 -19.97 6.45 -26.51
C THR A 72 -18.58 5.84 -26.53
N MET A 73 -17.88 6.07 -27.64
CA MET A 73 -16.46 5.78 -27.82
C MET A 73 -15.62 6.61 -26.83
N SER A 74 -15.48 6.11 -25.60
CA SER A 74 -14.47 6.56 -24.64
C SER A 74 -14.06 5.39 -23.77
N SER A 75 -12.94 4.78 -24.17
CA SER A 75 -12.13 3.78 -23.48
C SER A 75 -11.64 4.23 -22.09
N ARG A 76 -12.55 4.39 -21.13
CA ARG A 76 -12.18 4.46 -19.71
C ARG A 76 -12.57 3.15 -19.04
N CYS A 77 -11.66 2.18 -19.14
CA CYS A 77 -11.66 0.97 -18.34
C CYS A 77 -11.78 1.32 -16.86
N PRO A 78 -12.41 0.45 -16.04
CA PRO A 78 -12.63 0.74 -14.63
C PRO A 78 -11.30 0.94 -13.92
N ARG A 79 -11.11 2.12 -13.32
CA ARG A 79 -10.02 2.36 -12.36
C ARG A 79 -10.18 1.35 -11.24
N THR A 80 -9.30 0.35 -11.20
CA THR A 80 -9.28 -0.67 -10.16
C THR A 80 -8.96 0.02 -8.84
N GLN A 81 -9.96 0.12 -7.96
CA GLN A 81 -9.80 0.72 -6.65
C GLN A 81 -8.99 -0.23 -5.75
N VAL A 82 -7.93 0.29 -5.12
CA VAL A 82 -7.06 -0.51 -4.25
C VAL A 82 -7.59 -0.51 -2.83
N ASN A 83 -7.71 -1.69 -2.23
CA ASN A 83 -8.03 -1.83 -0.82
C ASN A 83 -6.77 -1.57 0.03
N LEU A 84 -6.78 -0.53 0.88
CA LEU A 84 -5.62 -0.17 1.70
C LEU A 84 -5.18 -1.28 2.67
N ASN A 85 -6.09 -2.15 3.11
CA ASN A 85 -5.77 -3.26 4.01
C ASN A 85 -4.94 -4.36 3.32
N SER A 86 -5.07 -4.48 2.00
CA SER A 86 -4.27 -5.43 1.23
C SER A 86 -2.89 -4.88 0.88
N VAL A 87 -2.62 -3.59 1.10
CA VAL A 87 -1.34 -3.01 0.68
C VAL A 87 -0.26 -3.17 1.73
N LYS A 88 0.78 -3.92 1.37
CA LYS A 88 1.93 -4.23 2.23
C LYS A 88 3.23 -3.62 1.73
N ARG A 89 3.19 -2.84 0.65
CA ARG A 89 4.37 -2.30 -0.06
C ARG A 89 4.11 -0.90 -0.61
N CYS A 90 5.16 -0.08 -0.66
CA CYS A 90 5.15 1.19 -1.39
C CYS A 90 6.41 1.35 -2.23
N LEU A 91 6.25 2.07 -3.34
CA LEU A 91 7.31 2.57 -4.19
C LEU A 91 7.42 4.07 -3.96
N LEU A 92 8.56 4.50 -3.43
CA LEU A 92 8.93 5.90 -3.33
C LEU A 92 9.73 6.28 -4.58
N VAL A 93 9.21 7.25 -5.32
CA VAL A 93 9.91 7.88 -6.44
C VAL A 93 10.34 9.26 -5.97
N ASN A 94 11.65 9.48 -5.87
CA ASN A 94 12.20 10.77 -5.48
C ASN A 94 12.90 11.40 -6.68
N TYR A 95 12.57 12.65 -6.99
CA TYR A 95 13.26 13.41 -8.02
C TYR A 95 14.26 14.36 -7.38
N ASP A 96 15.51 14.32 -7.81
CA ASP A 96 16.51 15.31 -7.44
C ASP A 96 16.65 16.38 -8.53
N ALA A 97 16.54 17.66 -8.15
CA ALA A 97 16.55 18.76 -9.11
C ALA A 97 17.96 19.08 -9.62
N ASP A 98 18.96 18.91 -8.75
CA ASP A 98 20.36 19.24 -9.07
C ASP A 98 20.98 18.17 -9.97
N SER A 99 20.78 16.89 -9.64
CA SER A 99 21.30 15.77 -10.43
C SER A 99 20.40 15.40 -11.62
N GLN A 100 19.15 15.87 -11.66
CA GLN A 100 18.11 15.48 -12.63
C GLN A 100 17.83 13.96 -12.69
N LEU A 101 18.05 13.27 -11.57
CA LEU A 101 17.89 11.82 -11.47
C LEU A 101 16.65 11.45 -10.65
N LEU A 102 16.06 10.31 -11.03
CA LEU A 102 14.97 9.68 -10.29
C LEU A 102 15.51 8.52 -9.47
N ASP A 103 15.31 8.61 -8.17
CA ASP A 103 15.59 7.56 -7.20
C ASP A 103 14.32 6.74 -6.95
N LEU A 104 14.36 5.46 -7.31
CA LEU A 104 13.29 4.51 -7.09
C LEU A 104 13.65 3.63 -5.88
N ARG A 105 12.85 3.71 -4.82
CA ARG A 105 13.05 2.92 -3.60
C ARG A 105 11.80 2.14 -3.24
N HIS A 106 11.96 0.86 -2.96
CA HIS A 106 10.86 -0.04 -2.62
C HIS A 106 10.91 -0.39 -1.14
N TYR A 107 9.80 -0.18 -0.44
CA TYR A 107 9.66 -0.42 0.99
C TYR A 107 8.50 -1.36 1.29
N SER A 108 8.67 -2.20 2.31
CA SER A 108 7.56 -2.96 2.89
C SER A 108 6.90 -2.14 3.99
N ILE A 109 5.57 -2.10 3.98
CA ILE A 109 4.74 -1.41 4.97
C ILE A 109 4.31 -2.43 6.02
N LYS A 110 4.54 -2.10 7.29
CA LYS A 110 3.99 -2.82 8.43
C LYS A 110 2.97 -1.93 9.12
N VAL A 111 1.71 -2.35 9.10
CA VAL A 111 0.67 -1.69 9.88
C VAL A 111 0.91 -2.00 11.36
N VAL A 112 1.13 -0.96 12.15
CA VAL A 112 1.22 -1.05 13.61
C VAL A 112 0.02 -0.28 14.15
N PRO A 113 -0.92 -0.93 14.87
CA PRO A 113 -2.03 -0.22 15.48
C PRO A 113 -1.49 0.79 16.48
N VAL A 114 -1.92 2.04 16.35
CA VAL A 114 -1.64 3.14 17.26
C VAL A 114 -2.91 3.44 18.08
N GLY A 115 -2.76 3.86 19.34
CA GLY A 115 -3.89 4.16 20.23
C GLY A 115 -4.40 2.98 21.08
N VAL A 116 -3.79 1.79 20.95
CA VAL A 116 -4.11 0.63 21.79
C VAL A 116 -3.08 0.52 22.92
N SER A 117 -3.53 0.46 24.18
CA SER A 117 -2.62 0.31 25.33
C SER A 117 -1.81 -0.99 25.19
N ARG A 118 -0.58 -1.03 25.72
CA ARG A 118 0.28 -2.23 25.63
C ARG A 118 -0.39 -3.48 26.19
N GLY A 119 -1.19 -3.32 27.26
CA GLY A 119 -2.00 -4.39 27.85
C GLY A 119 -3.12 -4.85 26.91
N LEU A 120 -3.88 -3.91 26.35
CA LEU A 120 -4.96 -4.22 25.41
C LEU A 120 -4.44 -4.83 24.10
N LYS A 121 -3.24 -4.47 23.65
CA LYS A 121 -2.59 -5.08 22.48
C LYS A 121 -2.21 -6.54 22.72
N LYS A 122 -1.78 -6.89 23.93
CA LYS A 122 -1.52 -8.29 24.32
C LYS A 122 -2.82 -9.06 24.42
N LEU A 123 -3.84 -8.47 25.06
CA LEU A 123 -5.18 -9.05 25.17
C LEU A 123 -5.79 -9.30 23.77
N LEU A 124 -5.77 -8.31 22.86
CA LEU A 124 -6.29 -8.47 21.49
C LEU A 124 -5.49 -9.44 20.61
N GLN A 125 -4.22 -9.72 20.94
CA GLN A 125 -3.41 -10.70 20.20
C GLN A 125 -3.67 -12.13 20.64
N GLU A 126 -4.07 -12.34 21.90
CA GLU A 126 -4.50 -13.65 22.33
C GLU A 126 -5.89 -13.93 21.76
N LYS A 127 -6.03 -15.08 21.10
CA LYS A 127 -7.35 -15.59 20.69
C LYS A 127 -8.14 -15.80 21.97
N PHE A 128 -8.91 -14.80 22.40
CA PHE A 128 -9.81 -14.98 23.52
C PHE A 128 -10.76 -16.13 23.19
N PRO A 129 -10.78 -17.20 24.00
CA PRO A 129 -11.82 -18.20 23.91
C PRO A 129 -13.18 -17.52 24.11
N ASN A 130 -14.24 -18.05 23.49
CA ASN A 130 -15.60 -17.56 23.73
C ASN A 130 -15.96 -17.76 25.22
N MET A 131 -15.96 -16.70 26.01
CA MET A 131 -16.19 -16.75 27.46
C MET A 131 -17.68 -16.92 27.83
N GLY A 132 -18.60 -16.87 26.87
CA GLY A 132 -20.02 -17.16 27.10
C GLY A 132 -20.33 -18.64 27.36
N ARG A 133 -19.32 -19.51 27.33
CA ARG A 133 -19.43 -20.94 27.67
C ARG A 133 -18.73 -21.33 28.97
N LEU A 134 -18.07 -20.38 29.64
CA LEU A 134 -17.32 -20.62 30.86
C LEU A 134 -18.09 -19.92 31.98
N GLU A 135 -18.64 -20.69 32.92
CA GLU A 135 -19.32 -20.13 34.10
C GLU A 135 -18.32 -19.64 35.15
N ASP A 136 -17.07 -20.12 35.09
CA ASP A 136 -16.03 -19.81 36.07
C ASP A 136 -14.63 -19.58 35.47
N ILE A 137 -13.89 -18.64 36.06
CA ILE A 137 -12.53 -18.24 35.65
C ILE A 137 -11.50 -19.36 35.90
N SER A 138 -11.83 -20.29 36.79
CA SER A 138 -11.01 -21.46 37.14
C SER A 138 -10.81 -22.43 35.98
N GLU A 139 -11.64 -22.40 34.94
CA GLU A 139 -11.48 -23.24 33.74
C GLU A 139 -10.39 -22.74 32.79
N LEU A 140 -9.77 -21.59 33.08
CA LEU A 140 -8.76 -20.95 32.26
C LEU A 140 -7.32 -21.12 32.81
N LEU A 141 -7.15 -21.80 33.96
CA LEU A 141 -5.87 -22.02 34.66
C LEU A 141 -5.36 -23.45 34.52
#